data_AF-A0A953LP25-F1
#
_entry.id   AF-A0A953LP25-F1
#
_cell.length_a   1.000
_cell.length_b   1.000
_cell.length_c   1.000
_cell.angle_alpha   90.00
_cell.angle_beta   90.00
_cell.angle_gamma   90.00
#
_symmetry.space_group_name_H-M   'P 1'
#
loop_
_entity.id
_entity.type
_entity.pdbx_description
1 polymer ?
#
loop_
_entity_poly.entity_id
_entity_poly.type
_entity_poly.pdbx_seq_one_letter_code
_entity_poly.pdbx_strand_id
1 'polypeptide(L)'
;MTHRSLSLALALGALGGATLVLCYIFLTPGKYLLIPYALVVLGSLLAIRAERMKSFSERFATGLLAFVLSSLALYVSVSVSPGASHLGLFGHAWRLALLVGLGALISLATARVAAPPAHREGAPA
;
A
#
# COMPACT_ATOMS: atom_id res chain seq x y z
N MET A 1 -12.86 0.00 -11.98
CA MET A 1 -11.61 -0.74 -11.72
C MET A 1 -11.54 -1.85 -12.74
N THR A 2 -10.52 -1.84 -13.59
CA THR A 2 -10.34 -2.81 -14.67
C THR A 2 -9.63 -4.07 -14.18
N HIS A 3 -9.78 -5.20 -14.88
CA HIS A 3 -9.06 -6.45 -14.56
C HIS A 3 -7.54 -6.24 -14.42
N ARG A 4 -6.95 -5.41 -15.30
CA ARG A 4 -5.52 -5.08 -15.28
C ARG A 4 -5.11 -4.29 -14.03
N SER A 5 -5.91 -3.31 -13.61
CA SER A 5 -5.65 -2.57 -12.37
C SER A 5 -5.75 -3.45 -11.13
N LEU A 6 -6.68 -4.42 -11.14
CA LEU A 6 -6.84 -5.39 -10.06
C LEU A 6 -5.67 -6.36 -9.99
N SER A 7 -5.23 -6.93 -11.12
CA SER A 7 -4.05 -7.81 -11.14
C SER A 7 -2.79 -7.09 -10.68
N LEU A 8 -2.61 -5.82 -11.06
CA LEU A 8 -1.49 -5.01 -10.60
C LEU A 8 -1.56 -4.74 -9.09
N ALA A 9 -2.73 -4.39 -8.57
CA ALA A 9 -2.93 -4.16 -7.15
C ALA A 9 -2.64 -5.43 -6.31
N LEU A 10 -3.07 -6.59 -6.80
CA LEU A 10 -2.78 -7.89 -6.18
C LEU A 10 -1.29 -8.22 -6.22
N ALA A 11 -0.62 -8.01 -7.37
CA ALA A 11 0.81 -8.25 -7.51
C ALA A 11 1.63 -7.34 -6.59
N LEU A 12 1.30 -6.05 -6.53
CA LEU A 12 1.93 -5.09 -5.62
C LEU A 12 1.65 -5.44 -4.15
N GLY A 13 0.42 -5.85 -3.83
CA GLY A 13 0.05 -6.29 -2.50
C GLY A 13 0.81 -7.53 -2.04
N ALA A 14 0.94 -8.53 -2.91
CA ALA A 14 1.68 -9.74 -2.63
C ALA A 14 3.18 -9.47 -2.49
N LEU A 15 3.76 -8.68 -3.40
CA LEU A 15 5.18 -8.33 -3.38
C LEU A 15 5.54 -7.45 -2.18
N GLY A 16 4.69 -6.47 -1.87
CA GLY A 16 4.85 -5.60 -0.71
C GLY A 16 4.69 -6.37 0.60
N GLY A 17 3.70 -7.27 0.67
CA GLY A 17 3.51 -8.17 1.81
C GLY A 17 4.71 -9.08 2.02
N ALA A 18 5.20 -9.74 0.97
CA ALA A 18 6.39 -10.59 1.04
C ALA A 18 7.62 -9.81 1.53
N THR A 19 7.85 -8.62 0.97
CA THR A 19 8.94 -7.72 1.40
C THR A 19 8.81 -7.38 2.89
N LEU A 20 7.62 -6.97 3.34
CA LEU A 20 7.38 -6.62 4.74
C LEU A 20 7.57 -7.80 5.69
N VAL A 21 7.10 -8.99 5.32
CA VAL A 21 7.25 -10.20 6.14
C VAL A 21 8.71 -10.63 6.22
N LEU A 22 9.43 -10.62 5.10
CA LEU A 22 10.88 -10.91 5.11
C LEU A 22 11.63 -9.89 5.97
N CYS A 23 11.32 -8.60 5.82
CA CYS A 23 11.89 -7.57 6.66
C CYS A 23 11.57 -7.80 8.14
N TYR A 24 10.35 -8.17 8.50
CA TYR A 24 9.99 -8.48 9.89
C TYR A 24 10.79 -9.66 10.47
N ILE A 25 11.07 -10.68 9.67
CA ILE A 25 11.84 -11.86 10.11
C ILE A 25 13.33 -11.52 10.28
N PHE A 26 13.92 -10.75 9.36
CA PHE A 26 15.37 -10.51 9.31
C PHE A 26 15.82 -9.23 10.01
N LEU A 27 14.97 -8.20 10.12
CA LEU A 27 15.31 -6.94 10.78
C LEU A 27 14.81 -6.95 12.22
N THR A 28 15.69 -6.59 13.14
CA THR A 28 15.39 -6.45 14.57
C THR A 28 14.19 -5.51 14.78
N PRO A 29 13.21 -5.88 15.63
CA PRO A 29 11.97 -5.13 15.77
C PRO A 29 12.20 -3.68 16.23
N GLY A 30 11.57 -2.72 15.55
CA GLY A 30 11.67 -1.31 15.90
C GLY A 30 11.42 -0.35 14.74
N LYS A 31 12.15 0.76 14.73
CA LYS A 31 11.97 1.89 13.80
C LYS A 31 12.28 1.56 12.33
N TYR A 32 13.06 0.51 12.08
CA TYR A 32 13.48 0.11 10.72
C TYR A 32 12.34 -0.46 9.89
N LEU A 33 11.23 -0.87 10.51
CA LEU A 33 10.03 -1.34 9.81
C LEU A 33 9.34 -0.24 8.98
N LEU A 34 9.63 1.04 9.25
CA LEU A 34 9.12 2.15 8.44
C LEU A 34 9.73 2.19 7.03
N ILE A 35 10.96 1.70 6.85
CA ILE A 35 11.67 1.70 5.57
C ILE A 35 10.98 0.80 4.53
N PRO A 36 10.70 -0.49 4.80
CA PRO A 36 10.00 -1.33 3.83
C PRO A 36 8.57 -0.84 3.57
N TYR A 37 7.90 -0.24 4.55
CA TYR A 37 6.61 0.41 4.32
C TYR A 37 6.72 1.55 3.31
N ALA A 38 7.71 2.43 3.46
CA ALA A 38 7.96 3.50 2.51
C ALA A 38 8.27 2.96 1.11
N LEU A 39 9.04 1.88 1.00
CA LEU A 39 9.33 1.22 -0.27
C LEU A 39 8.07 0.65 -0.94
N VAL A 40 7.16 0.04 -0.20
CA VAL A 40 5.88 -0.45 -0.75
C VAL A 40 5.04 0.69 -1.31
N VAL A 41 4.95 1.81 -0.59
CA VAL A 41 4.21 3.00 -1.05
C VAL A 41 4.86 3.61 -2.29
N LEU A 42 6.20 3.73 -2.30
CA LEU A 42 6.95 4.27 -3.43
C LEU A 42 6.83 3.37 -4.67
N GLY A 43 6.95 2.06 -4.49
CA GLY A 43 6.77 1.07 -5.55
C GLY A 43 5.36 1.11 -6.13
N SER A 44 4.34 1.24 -5.27
CA SER A 44 2.95 1.41 -5.71
C SER A 44 2.76 2.69 -6.53
N LEU A 45 3.35 3.80 -6.08
CA LEU A 45 3.33 5.07 -6.81
C LEU A 45 3.96 4.93 -8.20
N LEU A 46 5.15 4.34 -8.29
CA LEU A 46 5.87 4.13 -9.54
C LEU A 46 5.10 3.22 -10.50
N ALA A 47 4.54 2.11 -9.99
CA ALA A 47 3.74 1.19 -10.79
C ALA A 47 2.46 1.85 -11.34
N ILE A 48 1.74 2.62 -10.51
CA ILE A 48 0.56 3.38 -10.96
C ILE A 48 0.93 4.40 -12.04
N ARG A 49 2.09 5.07 -11.90
CA ARG A 49 2.59 6.00 -12.92
C ARG A 49 3.00 5.29 -14.22
N ALA A 50 3.64 4.14 -14.12
CA ALA A 50 4.05 3.33 -15.27
C ALA A 50 2.83 2.85 -16.08
N GLU A 51 1.76 2.47 -15.40
CA GLU A 51 0.47 2.09 -16.01
C GLU A 51 -0.34 3.29 -16.56
N ARG A 52 0.13 4.53 -16.35
CA ARG A 52 -0.52 5.77 -16.82
C ARG A 52 -2.02 5.83 -16.53
N MET A 53 -2.42 5.35 -15.34
CA MET A 53 -3.84 5.29 -14.96
C MET A 53 -4.48 6.68 -15.04
N LYS A 54 -5.56 6.83 -15.80
CA LYS A 54 -6.20 8.15 -16.04
C LYS A 54 -7.19 8.54 -14.95
N SER A 55 -7.91 7.57 -14.39
CA SER A 55 -8.92 7.83 -13.37
C SER A 55 -8.30 7.94 -11.98
N PHE A 56 -8.65 9.00 -11.24
CA PHE A 56 -8.26 9.15 -9.84
C PHE A 56 -8.73 7.97 -8.99
N SER A 57 -9.98 7.52 -9.20
CA SER A 57 -10.57 6.41 -8.45
C SER A 57 -9.80 5.10 -8.66
N GLU A 58 -9.24 4.88 -9.86
CA GLU A 58 -8.45 3.68 -10.14
C GLU A 58 -7.08 3.71 -9.47
N ARG A 59 -6.40 4.87 -9.51
CA ARG A 59 -5.12 5.06 -8.78
C ARG A 59 -5.31 4.85 -7.29
N PHE A 60 -6.36 5.46 -6.75
CA PHE A 60 -6.71 5.36 -5.33
C PHE A 60 -7.03 3.91 -4.94
N ALA A 61 -7.92 3.24 -5.68
CA ALA A 61 -8.29 1.86 -5.36
C ALA A 61 -7.07 0.91 -5.47
N THR A 62 -6.22 1.09 -6.49
CA THR A 62 -5.01 0.28 -6.69
C THR A 62 -4.02 0.46 -5.55
N GLY A 63 -3.72 1.71 -5.18
CA GLY A 63 -2.80 2.03 -4.08
C GLY A 63 -3.31 1.54 -2.72
N LEU A 64 -4.60 1.77 -2.44
CA LEU A 64 -5.24 1.32 -1.21
C LEU A 64 -5.22 -0.20 -1.10
N LEU A 65 -5.61 -0.91 -2.15
CA LEU A 65 -5.68 -2.37 -2.14
C LEU A 65 -4.29 -2.98 -1.98
N ALA A 66 -3.29 -2.48 -2.71
CA ALA A 66 -1.90 -2.92 -2.57
C ALA A 66 -1.37 -2.70 -1.15
N PHE A 67 -1.63 -1.53 -0.55
CA PHE A 67 -1.22 -1.22 0.81
C PHE A 67 -1.92 -2.12 1.84
N VAL A 68 -3.23 -2.27 1.74
CA VAL A 68 -4.03 -3.09 2.68
C VAL A 68 -3.59 -4.55 2.62
N LEU A 69 -3.41 -5.12 1.43
CA LEU A 69 -2.96 -6.51 1.27
C LEU A 69 -1.56 -6.72 1.83
N SER A 70 -0.63 -5.80 1.53
CA SER A 70 0.73 -5.87 2.07
C SER A 70 0.74 -5.82 3.59
N SER A 71 -0.04 -4.91 4.15
CA SER A 71 -0.12 -4.70 5.60
C SER A 71 -0.84 -5.85 6.31
N LEU A 72 -1.86 -6.44 5.66
CA LEU A 72 -2.58 -7.60 6.19
C LEU A 72 -1.67 -8.84 6.25
N ALA A 73 -0.85 -9.06 5.22
CA ALA A 73 0.13 -10.15 5.22
C ALA A 73 1.08 -10.03 6.41
N LEU A 74 1.67 -8.83 6.62
CA LEU A 74 2.51 -8.57 7.79
C LEU A 74 1.73 -8.74 9.10
N TYR A 75 0.50 -8.23 9.17
CA TYR A 75 -0.32 -8.31 10.37
C TYR A 75 -0.59 -9.75 10.81
N VAL A 76 -0.92 -10.62 9.85
CA VAL A 76 -1.11 -12.05 10.10
C VAL A 76 0.19 -12.67 10.60
N SER A 77 1.32 -12.40 9.94
CA SER A 77 2.64 -12.91 10.36
C SER A 77 3.02 -12.50 11.79
N VAL A 78 2.78 -11.24 12.15
CA VAL A 78 3.01 -10.75 13.52
C VAL A 78 2.05 -11.40 14.52
N SER A 79 0.79 -11.62 14.14
CA SER A 79 -0.23 -12.18 15.03
C SER A 79 -0.01 -13.66 15.36
N VAL A 80 0.64 -14.41 14.46
CA VAL A 80 1.00 -15.82 14.70
C VAL A 80 2.38 -16.00 15.34
N SER A 81 3.14 -14.90 15.53
CA SER A 81 4.50 -14.97 16.06
C SER A 81 4.53 -15.17 17.58
N PRO A 82 5.54 -15.88 18.12
CA PRO A 82 5.70 -16.07 19.57
C PRO A 82 5.84 -14.72 20.28
N GLY A 83 4.98 -14.42 21.24
CA GLY A 83 4.94 -13.11 21.92
C GLY A 83 3.87 -12.15 21.40
N ALA A 84 3.03 -12.58 20.44
CA ALA A 84 1.83 -11.84 20.08
C ALA A 84 0.91 -11.65 21.29
N SER A 85 0.55 -10.40 21.57
CA SER A 85 -0.35 -10.06 22.68
C SER A 85 -1.75 -10.61 22.39
N HIS A 86 -2.38 -11.25 23.37
CA HIS A 86 -3.78 -11.68 23.29
C HIS A 86 -4.69 -10.44 23.26
N LEU A 87 -4.99 -9.95 22.06
CA LEU A 87 -5.94 -8.87 21.84
C LEU A 87 -7.34 -9.46 21.70
N GLY A 88 -8.34 -8.82 22.32
CA GLY A 88 -9.74 -9.14 22.05
C GLY A 88 -10.12 -8.79 20.61
N LEU A 89 -11.26 -9.32 20.14
CA LEU A 89 -11.81 -9.04 18.79
C LEU A 89 -11.89 -7.54 18.48
N PHE A 90 -12.25 -6.73 19.48
CA PHE A 90 -12.31 -5.28 19.35
C PHE A 90 -10.93 -4.65 19.08
N GLY A 91 -9.87 -5.18 19.71
CA GLY A 91 -8.50 -4.71 19.47
C GLY A 91 -8.01 -5.04 18.06
N HIS A 92 -8.36 -6.21 17.54
CA HIS A 92 -8.10 -6.55 16.14
C HIS A 92 -8.87 -5.64 15.18
N ALA A 93 -10.17 -5.45 15.41
CA ALA A 93 -11.01 -4.57 14.59
C ALA A 93 -10.48 -3.13 14.56
N TRP A 94 -10.09 -2.58 15.71
CA TRP A 94 -9.50 -1.24 15.81
C TRP A 94 -8.19 -1.11 15.02
N ARG A 95 -7.29 -2.09 15.13
CA ARG A 95 -6.02 -2.08 14.38
C ARG A 95 -6.24 -2.17 12.87
N LEU A 96 -7.17 -3.01 12.42
CA LEU A 96 -7.52 -3.12 11.01
C LEU A 96 -8.16 -1.84 10.48
N ALA A 97 -9.06 -1.22 11.26
CA ALA A 97 -9.66 0.07 10.90
C ALA A 97 -8.60 1.17 10.74
N LEU A 98 -7.64 1.25 11.68
CA LEU A 98 -6.53 2.20 11.58
C LEU A 98 -5.64 1.94 10.36
N LEU A 99 -5.35 0.68 10.06
CA LEU A 99 -4.55 0.29 8.89
C LEU A 99 -5.24 0.72 7.59
N VAL A 100 -6.55 0.46 7.46
CA VAL A 100 -7.33 0.89 6.29
C VAL A 100 -7.41 2.41 6.21
N GLY A 101 -7.62 3.10 7.33
CA GLY A 101 -7.66 4.57 7.39
C GLY A 101 -6.34 5.22 6.98
N LEU A 102 -5.22 4.74 7.52
CA LEU A 102 -3.87 5.18 7.13
C LEU A 102 -3.58 4.87 5.67
N GLY A 103 -3.94 3.67 5.21
CA GLY A 103 -3.81 3.28 3.81
C GLY A 103 -4.61 4.20 2.88
N ALA A 104 -5.81 4.61 3.29
CA ALA A 104 -6.63 5.55 2.52
C ALA A 104 -5.99 6.94 2.45
N LEU A 105 -5.47 7.47 3.57
CA LEU A 105 -4.77 8.75 3.59
C LEU A 105 -3.52 8.74 2.69
N ILE A 106 -2.70 7.69 2.81
CA ILE A 106 -1.51 7.52 1.98
C ILE A 106 -1.91 7.38 0.51
N SER A 107 -2.91 6.54 0.22
CA SER A 107 -3.37 6.31 -1.14
C SER A 107 -4.02 7.53 -1.77
N LEU A 108 -4.61 8.42 -0.97
CA LEU A 108 -5.10 9.71 -1.43
C LEU A 108 -3.94 10.57 -1.92
N ALA A 109 -2.88 10.69 -1.12
CA ALA A 109 -1.69 11.44 -1.48
C ALA A 109 -1.01 10.85 -2.73
N THR A 110 -0.79 9.53 -2.77
CA THR A 110 -0.15 8.89 -3.93
C THR A 110 -0.97 8.99 -5.21
N ALA A 111 -2.31 8.86 -5.12
CA ALA A 111 -3.18 9.00 -6.30
C ALA A 111 -3.13 10.43 -6.90
N ARG A 112 -2.94 11.46 -6.06
CA ARG A 112 -2.72 12.84 -6.51
C ARG A 112 -1.34 13.02 -7.15
N VAL A 113 -0.28 12.51 -6.51
CA VAL A 113 1.10 12.61 -7.02
C VAL A 113 1.29 11.80 -8.30
N ALA A 114 0.60 10.67 -8.45
CA ALA A 114 0.65 9.82 -9.63
C ALA A 114 -0.11 10.41 -10.84
N ALA A 115 -0.74 11.57 -10.71
CA ALA A 115 -1.42 12.20 -11.83
C ALA A 115 -0.45 12.41 -13.02
N PRO A 116 -0.86 12.04 -14.24
CA PRO A 116 -0.15 12.41 -15.44
C PRO A 116 -0.03 13.94 -15.52
N PRO A 117 1.10 14.48 -16.02
CA PRO A 117 1.20 15.92 -16.27
C PRO A 117 0.09 16.35 -17.23
N ALA A 118 -0.65 17.40 -16.85
CA ALA A 118 -1.58 18.03 -17.78
C ALA A 118 -0.75 18.56 -18.96
N HIS A 119 -1.10 18.17 -20.18
CA HIS A 119 -0.56 18.84 -21.36
C HIS A 119 -0.90 20.32 -21.21
N ARG A 120 0.11 21.20 -21.12
CA ARG A 120 -0.09 22.63 -21.30
C ARG A 120 -0.53 22.84 -22.75
N GLU A 121 -1.84 22.77 -22.99
CA GLU A 121 -2.46 23.41 -24.15
C GLU A 121 -2.33 24.92 -23.94
N GLY A 122 -1.34 25.54 -24.59
CA GLY A 122 -1.11 26.99 -24.44
C GLY A 122 0.29 27.50 -24.75
N ALA A 123 1.05 26.87 -25.64
CA ALA A 123 2.12 27.58 -26.33
C ALA A 123 1.53 28.12 -27.65
N PRO A 124 1.38 29.44 -27.83
CA PRO A 124 0.95 30.00 -29.11
C PRO A 124 1.97 29.69 -30.22
N ALA A 125 1.43 29.59 -31.43
CA ALA A 125 2.03 29.12 -32.68
C ALA A 125 3.29 29.87 -33.12
#